data_AF-A0A951ZM04-F1
#
_entry.id   AF-A0A951ZM04-F1
#
_cell.length_a   1.000
_cell.length_b   1.000
_cell.length_c   1.000
_cell.angle_alpha   90.00
_cell.angle_beta   90.00
_cell.angle_gamma   90.00
#
_symmetry.space_group_name_H-M   'P 1'
#
loop_
_entity.id
_entity.type
_entity.pdbx_description
1 polymer ?
#
loop_
_entity_poly.entity_id
_entity_poly.type
_entity_poly.pdbx_seq_one_letter_code
_entity_poly.pdbx_strand_id
1 'polypeptide(L)'
;MTVSCRMFMDDLEEAIDKLFDMHIDIIRSIEKQSYIDVLSQYIYQHLQIMSGGKFCLFQMVGYEIEDEAVWCHFLSENIVFDGTLQITNRLLYDFLSGQTNIIHVYVNEDRQTTRLIYPEAKTTYPFN
;
A
#
# COMPACT_ATOMS: atom_id res chain seq x y z
N MET A 1 1.26 12.23 7.52
CA MET A 1 0.41 11.04 7.34
C MET A 1 1.29 9.80 7.36
N THR A 2 0.87 8.74 8.04
CA THR A 2 1.53 7.43 7.98
C THR A 2 0.66 6.47 7.16
N VAL A 3 1.30 5.54 6.46
CA VAL A 3 0.62 4.47 5.71
C VAL A 3 1.30 3.16 6.05
N SER A 4 0.54 2.10 6.22
CA SER A 4 1.07 0.75 6.41
C SER A 4 0.29 -0.23 5.55
N CYS A 5 1.01 -1.06 4.81
CA CYS A 5 0.44 -2.09 3.95
C CYS A 5 0.88 -3.44 4.49
N ARG A 6 -0.09 -4.30 4.82
CA ARG A 6 0.14 -5.70 5.19
C ARG A 6 -0.28 -6.58 4.02
N MET A 7 0.63 -7.41 3.52
CA MET A 7 0.38 -8.36 2.44
C MET A 7 0.96 -9.72 2.81
N PHE A 8 0.39 -10.81 2.29
CA PHE A 8 1.03 -12.12 2.37
C PHE A 8 2.34 -12.09 1.57
N MET A 9 3.37 -12.70 2.15
CA MET A 9 4.74 -12.63 1.63
C MET A 9 4.87 -13.29 0.26
N ASP A 10 4.35 -14.50 0.15
CA ASP A 10 4.31 -15.32 -1.07
C ASP A 10 3.54 -14.62 -2.19
N ASP A 11 2.37 -14.05 -1.88
CA ASP A 11 1.61 -13.24 -2.85
C ASP A 11 2.42 -12.02 -3.31
N LEU A 12 3.08 -11.32 -2.40
CA LEU A 12 3.88 -10.14 -2.73
C LEU A 12 5.11 -10.48 -3.58
N GLU A 13 5.81 -11.56 -3.26
CA GLU A 13 6.93 -12.08 -4.07
C GLU A 13 6.44 -12.42 -5.49
N GLU A 14 5.34 -13.16 -5.63
CA GLU A 14 4.78 -13.49 -6.94
C GLU A 14 4.35 -12.24 -7.73
N ALA A 15 3.79 -11.23 -7.05
CA ALA A 15 3.41 -9.96 -7.65
C ALA A 15 4.62 -9.24 -8.28
N ILE A 16 5.71 -9.17 -7.51
CA ILE A 16 6.95 -8.50 -7.89
C ILE A 16 7.62 -9.29 -9.03
N ASP A 17 7.69 -10.61 -8.90
CA ASP A 17 8.26 -11.49 -9.92
C ASP A 17 7.58 -11.28 -11.27
N LYS A 18 6.24 -11.19 -11.30
CA LYS A 18 5.47 -10.93 -12.52
C LYS A 18 5.65 -9.53 -13.08
N LEU A 19 5.79 -8.53 -12.21
CA LEU A 19 5.87 -7.13 -12.63
C LEU A 19 7.26 -6.75 -13.16
N PHE A 20 8.31 -7.26 -12.52
CA PHE A 20 9.69 -6.85 -12.77
C PHE A 20 10.55 -7.93 -13.44
N ASP A 21 10.01 -9.13 -13.68
CA ASP A 21 10.74 -10.29 -14.22
C ASP A 21 12.00 -10.61 -13.38
N MET A 22 11.86 -10.49 -12.06
CA MET A 22 12.94 -10.70 -11.09
C MET A 22 12.46 -11.56 -9.94
N HIS A 23 13.20 -12.58 -9.54
CA HIS A 23 12.84 -13.38 -8.37
C HIS A 23 13.33 -12.74 -7.07
N ILE A 24 12.42 -12.54 -6.11
CA ILE A 24 12.76 -12.01 -4.78
C ILE A 24 12.46 -13.05 -3.68
N ASP A 25 13.42 -13.22 -2.78
CA ASP A 25 13.24 -13.88 -1.49
C ASP A 25 13.33 -12.79 -0.42
N ILE A 26 12.20 -12.35 0.13
CA ILE A 26 12.08 -11.21 1.04
C ILE A 26 12.85 -11.49 2.34
N ILE A 27 12.83 -12.73 2.84
CA ILE A 27 13.51 -13.13 4.08
C ILE A 27 15.02 -12.93 3.97
N ARG A 28 15.63 -13.36 2.85
CA ARG A 28 17.09 -13.24 2.63
C ARG A 28 17.54 -11.82 2.28
N SER A 29 16.60 -10.90 2.13
CA SER A 29 16.77 -9.61 1.47
C SER A 29 16.54 -8.42 2.40
N ILE A 30 16.25 -8.69 3.68
CA ILE A 30 15.79 -7.71 4.68
C ILE A 30 16.67 -6.46 4.82
N GLU A 31 17.98 -6.58 4.54
CA GLU A 31 18.95 -5.50 4.74
C GLU A 31 19.43 -4.80 3.44
N LYS A 32 19.00 -5.23 2.24
CA LYS A 32 19.51 -4.59 1.01
C LYS A 32 18.61 -3.44 0.57
N GLN A 33 19.22 -2.25 0.42
CA GLN A 33 18.56 -1.04 -0.06
C GLN A 33 17.78 -1.25 -1.37
N SER A 34 18.30 -2.08 -2.27
CA SER A 34 17.64 -2.40 -3.54
C SER A 34 16.23 -2.98 -3.38
N TYR A 35 15.93 -3.67 -2.27
CA TYR A 35 14.61 -4.25 -2.03
C TYR A 35 13.61 -3.23 -1.49
N ILE A 36 14.06 -2.30 -0.65
CA ILE A 36 13.22 -1.17 -0.24
C ILE A 36 12.76 -0.40 -1.48
N ASP A 37 13.68 -0.20 -2.45
CA ASP A 37 13.36 0.50 -3.69
C ASP A 37 12.32 -0.27 -4.53
N VAL A 38 12.47 -1.59 -4.68
CA VAL A 38 11.52 -2.44 -5.42
C VAL A 38 10.16 -2.49 -4.73
N LEU A 39 10.11 -2.72 -3.41
CA LEU A 39 8.86 -2.72 -2.64
C LEU A 39 8.16 -1.37 -2.74
N SER A 40 8.91 -0.28 -2.56
CA SER A 40 8.41 1.08 -2.68
C SER A 40 7.84 1.34 -4.08
N GLN A 41 8.56 0.95 -5.13
CA GLN A 41 8.11 1.08 -6.51
C GLN A 41 6.84 0.28 -6.79
N TYR A 42 6.75 -0.97 -6.31
CA TYR A 42 5.55 -1.78 -6.43
C TYR A 42 4.36 -1.11 -5.74
N ILE A 43 4.51 -0.67 -4.48
CA ILE A 43 3.43 0.00 -3.75
C ILE A 43 2.98 1.29 -4.45
N TYR A 44 3.89 2.13 -4.96
CA TYR A 44 3.50 3.37 -5.65
C TYR A 44 2.69 3.14 -6.93
N GLN A 45 2.95 2.06 -7.65
CA GLN A 45 2.20 1.74 -8.87
C GLN A 45 0.76 1.33 -8.54
N HIS A 46 0.52 0.76 -7.36
CA HIS A 46 -0.75 0.12 -7.01
C HIS A 46 -1.53 0.85 -5.91
N LEU A 47 -0.91 1.75 -5.15
CA LEU A 47 -1.54 2.54 -4.10
C LEU A 47 -1.37 4.03 -4.37
N GLN A 48 -2.49 4.73 -4.51
CA GLN A 48 -2.54 6.18 -4.67
C GLN A 48 -3.47 6.77 -3.61
N ILE A 49 -2.99 7.83 -2.96
CA ILE A 49 -3.76 8.60 -1.98
C ILE A 49 -3.84 10.03 -2.50
N MET A 50 -5.04 10.61 -2.47
CA MET A 50 -5.28 11.99 -2.87
C MET A 50 -6.05 12.72 -1.77
N SER A 51 -5.62 13.93 -1.47
CA SER A 51 -6.13 14.80 -0.42
C SER A 51 -6.00 16.25 -0.89
N GLY A 52 -6.99 17.11 -0.66
CA GLY A 52 -6.88 18.50 -1.14
C GLY A 52 -6.79 18.62 -2.67
N GLY A 53 -7.36 17.65 -3.40
CA GLY A 53 -7.24 17.54 -4.87
C GLY A 53 -5.83 17.27 -5.39
N LYS A 54 -4.88 16.88 -4.53
CA LYS A 54 -3.48 16.59 -4.90
C LYS A 54 -3.07 15.18 -4.48
N PHE A 55 -2.27 14.51 -5.31
CA PHE A 55 -1.68 13.23 -4.93
C PHE A 55 -0.72 13.43 -3.76
N CYS A 56 -0.86 12.59 -2.74
CA CYS A 56 0.01 12.59 -1.58
C CYS A 56 1.27 11.79 -1.91
N LEU A 57 2.42 12.44 -1.85
CA LEU A 57 3.70 11.75 -1.89
C LEU A 57 3.99 11.18 -0.50
N PHE A 58 4.24 9.88 -0.42
CA PHE A 58 4.69 9.19 0.78
C PHE A 58 6.00 8.49 0.44
N GLN A 59 6.86 8.21 1.41
CA GLN A 59 8.17 7.57 1.26
C GLN A 59 8.25 6.34 2.15
N MET A 60 8.77 5.24 1.61
CA MET A 60 8.97 4.02 2.39
C MET A 60 10.05 4.29 3.43
N VAL A 61 9.74 4.01 4.70
CA VAL A 61 10.69 4.17 5.81
C VAL A 61 11.27 2.82 6.27
N GLY A 62 10.64 1.72 5.88
CA GLY A 62 11.10 0.37 6.18
C GLY A 62 10.00 -0.66 5.98
N TYR A 63 10.35 -1.91 6.24
CA TYR A 63 9.42 -3.02 6.31
C TYR A 63 9.82 -4.00 7.41
N GLU A 64 8.86 -4.78 7.86
CA GLU A 64 9.05 -5.87 8.81
C GLU A 64 8.29 -7.11 8.33
N ILE A 65 8.76 -8.28 8.78
CA ILE A 65 8.12 -9.56 8.52
C ILE A 65 7.47 -10.01 9.83
N GLU A 66 6.17 -10.29 9.77
CA GLU A 66 5.40 -10.85 10.88
C GLU A 66 4.71 -12.11 10.38
N ASP A 67 5.17 -13.27 10.86
CA ASP A 67 4.75 -14.59 10.39
C ASP A 67 4.88 -14.70 8.86
N GLU A 68 3.75 -14.91 8.16
CA GLU A 68 3.66 -15.04 6.71
C GLU A 68 3.35 -13.70 6.01
N ALA A 69 3.37 -12.58 6.74
CA ALA A 69 3.04 -11.27 6.22
C ALA A 69 4.26 -10.32 6.19
N VAL A 70 4.26 -9.45 5.20
CA VAL A 70 5.18 -8.32 5.09
C VAL A 70 4.40 -7.03 5.37
N TRP A 71 4.90 -6.26 6.33
CA TRP A 71 4.41 -4.94 6.66
C TRP A 71 5.34 -3.89 6.03
N CYS A 72 4.83 -3.11 5.08
CA CYS A 72 5.56 -2.00 4.48
C CYS A 72 5.06 -0.68 5.09
N HIS A 73 5.98 0.12 5.64
CA HIS A 73 5.66 1.38 6.31
C HIS A 73 6.11 2.59 5.50
N PHE A 74 5.25 3.60 5.43
CA PHE A 74 5.50 4.83 4.70
C PHE A 74 5.14 6.07 5.51
N LEU A 75 5.86 7.16 5.24
CA LEU A 75 5.62 8.47 5.81
C LEU A 75 5.39 9.51 4.71
N SER A 76 4.42 10.38 4.91
CA SER A 76 4.21 11.59 4.11
C SER A 76 4.28 12.80 5.02
N GLU A 77 5.25 13.68 4.77
CA GLU A 77 5.52 14.87 5.60
C GLU A 77 4.56 16.02 5.31
N ASN A 78 4.15 16.18 4.05
CA ASN A 78 3.38 17.34 3.60
C ASN A 78 2.06 16.91 2.96
N ILE A 79 1.04 16.74 3.79
CA ILE A 79 -0.34 16.49 3.33
C ILE A 79 -1.21 17.72 3.62
N VAL A 80 -1.90 18.18 2.59
CA VAL A 80 -2.98 19.15 2.74
C VAL A 80 -4.28 18.36 2.85
N PHE A 81 -4.93 18.42 4.00
CA PHE A 81 -6.20 17.75 4.24
C PHE A 81 -7.36 18.76 4.13
N ASP A 82 -8.32 18.46 3.27
CA ASP A 82 -9.49 19.29 2.96
C ASP A 82 -10.81 18.66 3.44
N GLY A 83 -10.73 17.71 4.38
CA GLY A 83 -11.88 16.94 4.85
C GLY A 83 -12.22 15.74 3.97
N THR A 84 -11.50 15.48 2.87
CA THR A 84 -11.74 14.29 2.04
C THR A 84 -10.45 13.57 1.69
N LEU A 85 -10.46 12.23 1.80
CA LEU A 85 -9.42 11.37 1.26
C LEU A 85 -9.98 10.51 0.13
N GLN A 86 -9.27 10.44 -0.99
CA GLN A 86 -9.54 9.45 -2.03
C GLN A 86 -8.39 8.45 -2.06
N ILE A 87 -8.71 7.16 -1.97
CA ILE A 87 -7.73 6.09 -2.02
C ILE A 87 -8.03 5.20 -3.21
N THR A 88 -7.01 4.97 -4.04
CA THR A 88 -7.02 3.92 -5.05
C THR A 88 -6.04 2.83 -4.61
N ASN A 89 -6.52 1.63 -4.35
CA ASN A 89 -5.73 0.48 -3.92
C ASN A 89 -5.97 -0.69 -4.88
N ARG A 90 -4.91 -1.06 -5.60
CA ARG A 90 -4.82 -2.19 -6.53
C ARG A 90 -3.77 -3.20 -6.12
N LEU A 91 -3.34 -3.17 -4.86
CA LEU A 91 -2.33 -4.10 -4.36
C LEU A 91 -2.79 -5.53 -4.64
N LEU A 92 -1.91 -6.28 -5.29
CA LEU A 92 -2.05 -7.68 -5.69
C LEU A 92 -3.12 -7.97 -6.77
N TYR A 93 -3.71 -6.94 -7.39
CA TYR A 93 -4.78 -7.13 -8.38
C TYR A 93 -4.30 -7.68 -9.73
N ASP A 94 -3.01 -7.52 -10.07
CA ASP A 94 -2.48 -7.92 -11.38
C ASP A 94 -2.39 -9.44 -11.58
N PHE A 95 -2.47 -10.22 -10.50
CA PHE A 95 -2.38 -11.68 -10.55
C PHE A 95 -3.48 -12.42 -9.76
N LEU A 96 -4.19 -11.76 -8.83
CA LEU A 96 -5.23 -12.39 -8.02
C LEU A 96 -6.61 -11.79 -8.33
N SER A 97 -7.35 -12.43 -9.24
CA SER A 97 -8.72 -12.01 -9.61
C SER A 97 -9.75 -12.13 -8.48
N GLY A 98 -9.41 -12.81 -7.37
CA GLY A 98 -10.22 -12.92 -6.15
C GLY A 98 -9.79 -11.97 -5.04
N GLN A 99 -8.82 -11.09 -5.29
CA GLN A 99 -8.18 -10.29 -4.25
C GLN A 99 -9.18 -9.36 -3.54
N THR A 100 -9.03 -9.30 -2.23
CA THR A 100 -9.76 -8.39 -1.36
C THR A 100 -8.77 -7.50 -0.63
N ASN A 101 -8.95 -6.19 -0.73
CA ASN A 101 -8.21 -5.21 0.04
C ASN A 101 -9.12 -4.59 1.10
N ILE A 102 -8.68 -4.58 2.36
CA ILE A 102 -9.38 -3.89 3.45
C ILE A 102 -8.59 -2.64 3.80
N ILE A 103 -9.26 -1.49 3.79
CA ILE A 103 -8.65 -0.19 4.06
C ILE A 103 -9.27 0.35 5.35
N HIS A 104 -8.42 0.69 6.30
CA HIS A 104 -8.78 1.45 7.48
C HIS A 104 -8.19 2.85 7.37
N VAL A 105 -9.03 3.88 7.54
CA VAL A 105 -8.61 5.28 7.53
C VAL A 105 -8.97 5.90 8.87
N TYR A 106 -8.00 6.57 9.48
CA TYR A 106 -8.14 7.26 10.75
C TYR A 106 -7.82 8.74 10.54
N VAL A 107 -8.75 9.61 10.93
CA VAL A 107 -8.55 11.06 10.96
C VAL A 107 -9.05 11.55 12.31
N ASN A 108 -8.15 12.10 13.13
CA ASN A 108 -8.44 12.42 14.53
C ASN A 108 -8.99 11.17 15.28
N GLU A 109 -10.20 11.26 15.83
CA GLU A 109 -10.88 10.16 16.51
C GLU A 109 -11.77 9.32 15.57
N ASP A 110 -12.00 9.80 14.33
CA ASP A 110 -12.87 9.13 13.38
C ASP A 110 -12.13 8.01 12.64
N ARG A 111 -12.80 6.85 12.58
CA ARG A 111 -12.35 5.69 11.83
C ARG A 111 -13.38 5.30 10.78
N GLN A 112 -12.94 5.17 9.53
CA GLN A 112 -13.74 4.59 8.45
C GLN A 112 -13.05 3.32 7.93
N THR A 113 -13.85 2.36 7.49
CA THR A 113 -13.36 1.08 6.94
C THR A 113 -14.09 0.76 5.66
N THR A 114 -13.34 0.34 4.64
CA THR A 114 -13.92 -0.12 3.37
C THR A 114 -13.25 -1.42 2.97
N ARG A 115 -14.06 -2.35 2.45
CA ARG A 115 -13.58 -3.54 1.77
C ARG A 115 -13.72 -3.33 0.27
N LEU A 116 -12.62 -3.45 -0.46
CA LEU A 116 -12.56 -3.41 -1.92
C LEU A 116 -12.33 -4.82 -2.44
N ILE A 117 -13.15 -5.25 -3.39
CA ILE A 117 -13.04 -6.56 -4.03
C ILE A 117 -12.74 -6.31 -5.50
N TYR A 118 -11.73 -6.98 -6.06
CA TYR A 118 -11.42 -6.86 -7.48
C TYR A 118 -12.70 -6.99 -8.34
N PRO A 119 -12.95 -6.08 -9.30
CA PRO A 119 -12.07 -5.01 -9.79
C PRO A 119 -12.26 -3.63 -9.11
N GLU A 120 -13.06 -3.52 -8.05
CA GLU A 120 -13.21 -2.27 -7.31
C GLU A 120 -11.88 -1.85 -6.70
N ALA A 121 -11.38 -0.67 -7.06
CA ALA A 121 -10.08 -0.21 -6.61
C ALA A 121 -10.10 1.15 -5.92
N LYS A 122 -11.20 1.91 -6.03
CA LYS A 122 -11.27 3.30 -5.58
C LYS A 122 -12.36 3.50 -4.54
N THR A 123 -12.04 4.25 -3.50
CA THR A 123 -13.00 4.68 -2.47
C THR A 123 -12.69 6.12 -2.03
N THR A 124 -13.70 6.79 -1.48
CA THR A 124 -13.64 8.17 -1.00
C THR A 124 -14.15 8.23 0.43
N TYR A 125 -13.40 8.89 1.30
CA TYR A 125 -13.68 9.06 2.71
C TYR A 125 -13.91 10.54 3.01
N PRO A 126 -15.17 10.99 3.14
CA PRO A 126 -15.48 12.31 3.66
C PRO A 126 -15.38 12.30 5.20
N PHE A 127 -14.76 13.32 5.76
CA PHE A 127 -14.69 13.59 7.20
C PHE A 127 -15.26 14.98 7.45
N ASN A 128 -15.97 15.13 8.58
CA ASN A 128 -16.63 16.37 8.97
C ASN A 128 -15.74 17.23 9.88
#